data_AF-A0A4R4S0T8-F1
#
_entry.id   AF-A0A4R4S0T8-F1
#
_cell.length_a   1.000
_cell.length_b   1.000
_cell.length_c   1.000
_cell.angle_alpha   90.00
_cell.angle_beta   90.00
_cell.angle_gamma   90.00
#
_symmetry.space_group_name_H-M   'P 1'
#
loop_
_entity.id
_entity.type
_entity.pdbx_description
1 polymer ?
#
loop_
_entity_poly.entity_id
_entity_poly.type
_entity_poly.pdbx_seq_one_letter_code
_entity_poly.pdbx_strand_id
1 'polypeptide(L)' 'MRPWTGHTLDDVTAAVVTLERRFPGASVWFGQHTSRWWALMPWAAWWLLLEGATPMELADRMTEARGSAAL' A
#
# COMPACT_ATOMS: atom_id res chain seq x y z
N MET A 1 -12.72 17.26 19.59
CA MET A 1 -12.60 15.88 19.08
C MET A 1 -11.21 15.73 18.49
N ARG A 2 -10.42 14.74 18.93
CA ARG A 2 -9.19 14.36 18.23
C ARG A 2 -9.59 13.56 16.98
N PRO A 3 -9.03 13.83 15.78
CA PRO A 3 -9.20 12.92 14.65
C PRO A 3 -8.69 11.54 15.07
N TRP A 4 -9.42 10.48 14.74
CA TRP A 4 -9.18 9.14 15.30
C TRP A 4 -7.94 8.42 14.73
N THR A 5 -7.09 9.13 13.98
CA THR A 5 -5.89 8.59 13.32
C THR A 5 -4.69 9.52 13.50
N GLY A 6 -3.53 8.95 13.82
CA GLY A 6 -2.26 9.69 13.91
C GLY A 6 -1.70 10.17 12.55
N HIS A 7 -2.44 10.00 11.46
CA HIS A 7 -2.10 10.49 10.12
C HIS A 7 -3.09 11.56 9.68
N THR A 8 -2.60 12.61 9.02
CA THR A 8 -3.46 13.58 8.33
C THR A 8 -3.95 13.00 7.00
N LEU A 9 -5.07 13.50 6.47
CA LEU A 9 -5.58 13.08 5.15
C LEU A 9 -4.57 13.38 4.03
N ASP A 10 -3.81 14.45 4.16
CA ASP A 10 -2.77 14.85 3.21
C ASP A 10 -1.60 13.85 3.22
N ASP A 11 -1.17 13.39 4.40
CA ASP A 11 -0.13 12.36 4.52
C ASP A 11 -0.57 11.04 3.87
N VAL A 12 -1.83 10.65 4.09
CA VAL A 12 -2.38 9.43 3.49
C VAL A 12 -2.40 9.55 1.96
N THR A 13 -2.91 10.67 1.45
CA THR A 13 -3.02 10.93 0.01
C THR A 13 -1.65 10.95 -0.66
N ALA A 14 -0.67 11.64 -0.05
CA ALA A 14 0.68 11.72 -0.57
C ALA A 14 1.37 10.35 -0.64
N ALA A 15 1.16 9.50 0.38
CA ALA A 15 1.70 8.15 0.40
C ALA A 15 1.05 7.25 -0.65
N VAL A 16 -0.28 7.28 -0.81
CA VAL A 16 -0.99 6.53 -1.87
C VAL A 16 -0.44 6.90 -3.25
N VAL A 17 -0.41 8.20 -3.58
CA VAL A 17 0.07 8.69 -4.89
C VAL A 17 1.53 8.33 -5.13
N THR A 18 2.36 8.31 -4.09
CA THR A 18 3.77 7.92 -4.22
C THR A 18 3.93 6.43 -4.49
N LEU A 19 3.18 5.59 -3.79
CA LEU A 19 3.24 4.13 -3.96
C LEU A 19 2.66 3.70 -5.32
N GLU A 20 1.51 4.22 -5.73
CA GLU A 20 0.92 3.87 -7.03
C GLU A 20 1.79 4.31 -8.21
N ARG A 21 2.49 5.45 -8.10
CA ARG A 21 3.50 5.86 -9.10
C ARG A 21 4.70 4.91 -9.16
N ARG A 22 5.14 4.38 -8.02
CA ARG A 22 6.28 3.44 -7.94
C ARG A 22 5.90 2.03 -8.42
N PHE A 23 4.64 1.65 -8.28
CA PHE A 23 4.11 0.32 -8.62
C PHE A 23 2.90 0.45 -9.56
N PRO A 24 3.13 0.66 -10.87
CA PRO A 24 2.05 0.81 -11.83
C PRO A 24 1.09 -0.39 -11.83
N GLY A 25 -0.21 -0.12 -11.79
CA GLY A 25 -1.27 -1.13 -11.75
C GLY A 25 -1.65 -1.61 -10.34
N ALA A 26 -0.92 -1.19 -9.30
CA ALA A 26 -1.36 -1.41 -7.93
C ALA A 26 -2.42 -0.38 -7.52
N SER A 27 -3.36 -0.79 -6.69
CA SER A 27 -4.27 0.10 -5.95
C SER A 27 -3.87 0.12 -4.49
N VAL A 28 -3.67 1.31 -3.92
CA VAL A 28 -3.13 1.47 -2.55
C VAL A 28 -4.10 2.27 -1.68
N TRP A 29 -4.32 1.85 -0.44
CA TRP A 29 -5.18 2.57 0.49
C TRP A 29 -4.79 2.38 1.96
N PHE A 30 -5.22 3.30 2.82
CA PHE A 30 -5.17 3.15 4.27
C PHE A 30 -6.53 2.71 4.80
N GLY A 31 -6.57 1.54 5.43
CA GLY A 31 -7.76 1.01 6.09
C GLY A 31 -8.00 1.72 7.42
N GLN A 32 -8.92 2.68 7.45
CA GLN A 32 -9.19 3.49 8.64
C GLN A 32 -9.66 2.69 9.86
N HIS A 33 -10.32 1.54 9.65
CA HIS A 33 -10.76 0.64 10.73
C HIS A 33 -9.66 -0.29 11.22
N THR A 34 -8.76 -0.71 10.34
CA THR A 34 -7.66 -1.61 10.69
C THR A 34 -6.40 -0.87 11.10
N SER A 35 -6.31 0.43 10.81
CA SER A 35 -5.09 1.22 10.91
C SER A 35 -3.90 0.58 10.17
N ARG A 36 -4.19 -0.05 9.03
CA ARG A 36 -3.21 -0.75 8.18
C ARG A 36 -3.22 -0.19 6.77
N TRP A 37 -2.06 -0.21 6.15
CA TRP A 37 -1.85 0.07 4.74
C TRP A 37 -2.08 -1.19 3.93
N TRP A 38 -2.72 -1.05 2.78
CA TRP A 38 -3.03 -2.15 1.90
C TRP A 38 -2.65 -1.82 0.46
N ALA A 39 -2.22 -2.83 -0.28
CA ALA A 39 -2.05 -2.77 -1.71
C ALA A 39 -2.68 -3.99 -2.36
N LEU A 40 -3.45 -3.76 -3.42
CA LEU A 40 -3.87 -4.79 -4.35
C LEU A 40 -3.02 -4.63 -5.61
N MET A 41 -2.23 -5.64 -5.95
CA MET A 41 -1.29 -5.56 -7.08
C MET A 41 -1.42 -6.76 -8.03
N PRO A 42 -1.17 -6.55 -9.34
CA PRO A 42 -1.14 -7.65 -10.29
C PRO A 42 0.07 -8.55 -10.03
N TRP A 43 -0.15 -9.87 -10.07
CA TRP A 43 0.88 -10.90 -9.89
C TRP A 43 0.64 -12.08 -10.86
N ALA A 44 1.30 -12.04 -12.02
CA ALA A 44 1.08 -12.97 -13.13
C ALA A 44 -0.41 -13.08 -13.50
N ALA A 45 -1.03 -14.26 -13.31
CA ALA A 45 -2.45 -14.50 -13.59
C ALA A 45 -3.40 -14.18 -12.40
N TRP A 46 -2.85 -13.74 -11.27
CA TRP A 46 -3.58 -13.53 -10.02
C TRP A 46 -3.38 -12.11 -9.47
N TRP A 47 -4.12 -11.78 -8.43
CA TRP A 47 -3.95 -10.54 -7.67
C TRP A 47 -3.40 -10.87 -6.28
N LEU A 48 -2.44 -10.08 -5.82
CA LEU A 48 -1.93 -10.15 -4.47
C LEU A 48 -2.48 -9.01 -3.64
N LEU A 49 -2.99 -9.36 -2.45
CA LEU A 49 -3.35 -8.41 -1.41
C LEU A 49 -2.23 -8.39 -0.38
N LEU A 50 -1.58 -7.24 -0.24
CA LEU A 50 -0.50 -7.01 0.71
C LEU A 50 -0.96 -6.04 1.79
N GLU A 51 -0.49 -6.27 3.01
CA GLU A 51 -0.75 -5.42 4.18
C GLU A 51 0.57 -4.85 4.71
N GLY A 52 0.57 -3.64 5.28
CA GLY A 52 1.68 -3.04 6.03
C GLY A 52 1.18 -2.18 7.21
N ALA A 53 1.93 -2.11 8.30
CA ALA A 53 1.60 -1.17 9.38
C ALA A 53 1.98 0.28 9.01
N THR A 54 2.91 0.47 8.08
CA THR A 54 3.33 1.78 7.56
C THR A 54 3.41 1.78 6.03
N PRO A 55 3.42 2.96 5.37
CA PRO A 55 3.63 3.03 3.92
C PRO A 55 4.96 2.41 3.48
N MET A 56 6.00 2.56 4.31
CA MET A 56 7.34 2.04 4.03
C MET A 56 7.35 0.51 4.07
N GLU A 57 6.77 -0.08 5.11
CA GLU A 57 6.65 -1.54 5.24
C GLU A 57 5.81 -2.15 4.10
N LEU A 58 4.74 -1.46 3.67
CA LEU A 58 3.98 -1.87 2.50
C LEU A 58 4.83 -1.80 1.21
N ALA A 59 5.63 -0.75 1.03
CA ALA A 59 6.51 -0.59 -0.13
C ALA A 59 7.58 -1.70 -0.22
N ASP A 60 8.12 -2.14 0.92
CA ASP A 60 9.08 -3.24 0.98
C ASP A 60 8.42 -4.54 0.54
N ARG A 61 7.23 -4.86 1.06
CA ARG A 61 6.45 -6.04 0.65
C ARG A 61 6.06 -6.02 -0.83
N MET A 62 5.65 -4.86 -1.36
CA MET A 62 5.35 -4.71 -2.79
C MET A 62 6.60 -4.93 -3.66
N THR A 63 7.77 -4.50 -3.17
CA THR A 63 9.06 -4.73 -3.84
C THR A 63 9.39 -6.22 -3.89
N GLU A 64 9.25 -6.93 -2.76
CA GLU A 64 9.45 -8.37 -2.66
C GLU A 64 8.50 -9.15 -3.59
N ALA A 65 7.21 -8.83 -3.55
CA ALA A 65 6.20 -9.48 -4.38
C ALA A 65 6.42 -9.26 -5.89
N ARG A 66 6.90 -8.08 -6.29
CA ARG A 66 7.26 -7.82 -7.70
C ARG A 66 8.48 -8.63 -8.12
N GLY A 67 9.46 -8.81 -7.23
CA GLY A 67 10.65 -9.62 -7.49
C GLY A 67 10.33 -11.12 -7.63
N SER A 68 9.40 -11.64 -6.82
CA SER A 68 8.98 -13.04 -6.90
C SER A 68 8.10 -13.37 -8.12
N ALA A 69 7.44 -12.37 -8.71
CA ALA A 69 6.67 -12.52 -9.95
C ALA A 69 7.52 -12.70 -11.21
N ALA A 70 8.79 -12.31 -11.15
CA ALA A 70 9.72 -12.31 -12.29
C ALA A 70 10.47 -13.64 -12.45
N LEU A 71 10.21 -14.63 -11.59
CA LEU A 71 10.74 -15.99 -11.61
C LEU A 71 9.67 -16.97 -12.08
#